data_AF-A0A2N9GV49-F1
#
_entry.id   AF-A0A2N9GV49-F1
#
_cell.length_a   1.000
_cell.length_b   1.000
_cell.length_c   1.000
_cell.angle_alpha   90.00
_cell.angle_beta   90.00
_cell.angle_gamma   90.00
#
_symmetry.space_group_name_H-M   'P 1'
#
loop_
_entity.id
_entity.type
_entity.pdbx_description
1 polymer ?
#
loop_
_entity_poly.entity_id
_entity_poly.type
_entity_poly.pdbx_seq_one_letter_code
_entity_poly.pdbx_strand_id
1 'polypeptide(L)'
;MDLPVIDLTAYLAVAEGDPSNLTEKLGPEVSGWCKEVSRVLRETGALLVKDPRCTVEDNDRFIDMMERYFESPAEFKRRQERPGLHYQVGVTPEGVEVPRSLVDEEMQEKLRAMPKEFQPATPEGPDRKWRYMWRVGPRPSDTRFQELNSEPVIPEGFPDWKNTMDSWGYKMISAIEVVAEMAAIGFGLPKDAFTSLMKQIEWLTAGECIAGMHEVVVTNRTIEAIKLATEQNRSLWRVSSTLFSHVASDAVLKPLGHFAESPLASKYPSMCAGEFVEQELAVINLKGNKGEP
;
A
#
# COMPACT_ATOMS: atom_id res chain seq x y z
N MET A 1 -13.61 15.70 -4.03
CA MET A 1 -12.79 16.02 -2.84
C MET A 1 -11.41 16.31 -3.36
N ASP A 2 -10.87 17.50 -3.08
CA ASP A 2 -9.52 17.86 -3.49
C ASP A 2 -8.55 17.46 -2.37
N LEU A 3 -7.63 16.53 -2.66
CA LEU A 3 -6.57 16.15 -1.73
C LEU A 3 -5.39 17.11 -1.90
N PRO A 4 -4.89 17.75 -0.82
CA PRO A 4 -3.73 18.61 -0.91
C PRO A 4 -2.47 17.78 -1.20
N VAL A 5 -1.55 18.36 -1.97
CA VAL A 5 -0.22 17.78 -2.19
C VAL A 5 0.72 18.32 -1.11
N ILE A 6 1.21 17.44 -0.24
CA ILE A 6 2.19 17.77 0.78
C ILE A 6 3.61 17.59 0.21
N ASP A 7 4.36 18.68 0.06
CA ASP A 7 5.75 18.63 -0.38
C ASP A 7 6.68 18.30 0.81
N LEU A 8 7.39 17.18 0.72
CA LEU A 8 8.23 16.66 1.80
C LEU A 8 9.57 17.38 1.94
N THR A 9 9.90 18.29 1.01
CA THR A 9 11.22 18.96 0.95
C THR A 9 11.59 19.66 2.26
N ALA A 10 10.66 20.44 2.83
CA ALA A 10 10.93 21.20 4.05
C ALA A 10 11.15 20.30 5.28
N TYR A 11 10.39 19.21 5.38
CA TYR A 11 10.57 18.24 6.47
C TYR A 11 11.91 17.51 6.35
N LEU A 12 12.24 17.03 5.15
CA LEU A 12 13.51 16.35 4.88
C LEU A 12 14.72 17.22 5.20
N ALA A 13 14.69 18.50 4.85
CA ALA A 13 15.77 19.45 5.17
C ALA A 13 16.01 19.61 6.68
N VAL A 14 14.96 19.51 7.50
CA VAL A 14 15.08 19.53 8.97
C VAL A 14 15.55 18.16 9.51
N ALA A 15 15.07 17.07 8.90
CA ALA A 15 15.38 15.69 9.30
C ALA A 15 16.82 15.25 9.03
N GLU A 16 17.47 15.79 7.99
CA GLU A 16 18.89 15.54 7.69
C GLU A 16 19.86 16.12 8.74
N GLY A 17 19.38 16.97 9.64
CA GLY A 17 20.14 17.46 10.79
C GLY A 17 20.27 16.41 11.92
N ASP A 18 20.61 16.86 13.13
CA ASP A 18 20.67 15.97 14.30
C ASP A 18 19.26 15.48 14.70
N PRO A 19 18.95 14.16 14.56
CA PRO A 19 17.60 13.60 14.68
C PRO A 19 17.06 13.55 16.11
N SER A 20 17.90 13.76 17.12
CA SER A 20 17.57 13.54 18.54
C SER A 20 16.63 14.61 19.10
N ASN A 21 16.66 15.84 18.56
CA ASN A 21 15.82 16.97 18.97
C ASN A 21 14.92 17.49 17.85
N LEU A 22 14.46 16.61 16.95
CA LEU A 22 13.69 17.02 15.76
C LEU A 22 12.46 17.84 16.15
N THR A 23 11.66 17.38 17.11
CA THR A 23 10.42 18.05 17.54
C THR A 23 10.64 19.46 18.10
N GLU A 24 11.79 19.70 18.74
CA GLU A 24 12.17 21.03 19.25
C GLU A 24 12.74 21.94 18.13
N LYS A 25 13.31 21.35 17.08
CA LYS A 25 13.86 22.04 15.91
C LYS A 25 12.84 22.30 14.81
N LEU A 26 11.66 21.67 14.87
CA LEU A 26 10.58 21.91 13.92
C LEU A 26 10.10 23.36 14.06
N GLY A 27 10.43 24.18 13.06
CA GLY A 27 9.85 25.52 12.95
C GLY A 27 8.32 25.45 12.85
N PRO A 28 7.62 26.57 13.12
CA PRO A 28 6.15 26.62 13.10
C PRO A 28 5.55 26.17 11.77
N GLU A 29 6.26 26.40 10.66
CA GLU A 29 5.87 25.95 9.33
C GLU A 29 5.85 24.42 9.21
N VAL A 30 6.94 23.73 9.52
CA VAL A 30 7.04 22.26 9.40
C VAL A 30 6.11 21.57 10.41
N SER A 31 5.98 22.12 11.62
CA SER A 31 4.97 21.65 12.58
C SER A 31 3.54 21.81 12.04
N GLY A 32 3.26 22.90 11.33
CA GLY A 32 2.01 23.11 10.60
C GLY A 32 1.74 22.02 9.57
N TRP A 33 2.76 21.63 8.78
CA TRP A 33 2.65 20.54 7.83
C TRP A 33 2.40 19.17 8.48
N CYS A 34 3.03 18.86 9.61
CA CYS A 34 2.75 17.62 10.36
C CYS A 34 1.27 17.55 10.81
N LYS A 35 0.74 18.67 11.33
CA LYS A 35 -0.68 18.79 11.71
C LYS A 35 -1.60 18.62 10.50
N GLU A 36 -1.23 19.19 9.36
CA GLU A 36 -1.98 19.07 8.12
C GLU A 36 -2.03 17.64 7.60
N VAL A 37 -0.90 16.92 7.60
CA VAL A 37 -0.83 15.49 7.27
C VAL A 37 -1.80 14.69 8.14
N SER A 38 -1.76 14.90 9.45
CA SER A 38 -2.63 14.17 10.40
C SER A 38 -4.11 14.50 10.19
N ARG A 39 -4.42 15.79 9.96
CA ARG A 39 -5.78 16.26 9.67
C ARG A 39 -6.34 15.60 8.41
N VAL A 40 -5.58 15.62 7.32
CA VAL A 40 -6.00 15.05 6.02
C VAL A 40 -6.17 13.53 6.11
N LEU A 41 -5.26 12.83 6.78
CA LEU A 41 -5.38 11.38 7.01
C LEU A 41 -6.61 11.04 7.86
N ARG A 42 -6.89 11.80 8.92
CA ARG A 42 -8.09 11.62 9.74
C ARG A 42 -9.38 11.86 8.96
N GLU A 43 -9.43 12.90 8.14
CA GLU A 43 -10.64 13.29 7.41
C GLU A 43 -10.93 12.41 6.20
N THR A 44 -9.88 11.89 5.54
CA THR A 44 -10.02 11.28 4.20
C THR A 44 -9.47 9.86 4.09
N GLY A 45 -8.61 9.44 5.03
CA GLY A 45 -7.87 8.18 4.93
C GLY A 45 -6.85 8.13 3.78
N ALA A 46 -6.62 9.25 3.08
CA ALA A 46 -5.75 9.34 1.91
C ALA A 46 -4.87 10.59 1.97
N LEU A 47 -3.72 10.56 1.29
CA LEU A 47 -2.80 11.70 1.23
C LEU A 47 -2.06 11.69 -0.11
N LEU A 48 -1.83 12.87 -0.69
CA LEU A 48 -0.91 13.04 -1.81
C LEU A 48 0.37 13.69 -1.30
N VAL A 49 1.51 13.13 -1.67
CA VAL A 49 2.82 13.66 -1.30
C VAL A 49 3.69 13.86 -2.53
N LYS A 50 4.56 14.86 -2.44
CA LYS A 50 5.65 15.06 -3.38
C LYS A 50 6.96 14.84 -2.63
N ASP A 51 7.67 13.79 -3.00
CA ASP A 51 8.97 13.45 -2.44
C ASP A 51 10.08 13.88 -3.41
N PRO A 52 10.97 14.83 -3.04
CA PRO A 52 12.04 15.30 -3.93
C PRO A 52 13.10 14.23 -4.25
N ARG A 53 13.09 13.08 -3.56
CA ARG A 53 14.03 11.97 -3.77
C ARG A 53 13.58 11.00 -4.85
N CYS A 54 12.39 11.21 -5.44
CA CYS A 54 11.82 10.38 -6.50
C CYS A 54 11.72 11.20 -7.79
N THR A 55 12.41 10.75 -8.85
CA THR A 55 12.35 11.41 -10.15
C THR A 55 11.40 10.69 -11.11
N VAL A 56 11.08 11.34 -12.23
CA VAL A 56 10.28 10.71 -13.30
C VAL A 56 11.05 9.52 -13.90
N GLU A 57 12.37 9.64 -14.04
CA GLU A 57 13.22 8.58 -14.56
C GLU A 57 13.25 7.33 -13.67
N ASP A 58 13.16 7.51 -12.34
CA ASP A 58 13.02 6.37 -11.42
C ASP A 58 11.73 5.59 -11.68
N ASN A 59 10.63 6.32 -11.90
CA ASN A 59 9.32 5.77 -12.22
C ASN A 59 9.33 5.08 -13.59
N ASP A 60 9.86 5.74 -14.61
CA ASP A 60 9.91 5.23 -15.98
C ASP A 60 10.71 3.92 -16.05
N ARG A 61 11.88 3.86 -15.39
CA ARG A 61 12.67 2.62 -15.31
C ARG A 61 11.88 1.45 -14.72
N PHE A 62 11.08 1.71 -13.68
CA PHE A 62 10.23 0.68 -13.08
C PHE A 62 9.10 0.27 -14.02
N ILE A 63 8.34 1.25 -14.55
CA ILE A 63 7.19 1.00 -15.40
C ILE A 63 7.62 0.28 -16.68
N ASP A 64 8.67 0.73 -17.35
CA ASP A 64 9.18 0.11 -18.58
C ASP A 64 9.60 -1.35 -18.37
N MET A 65 10.17 -1.69 -17.21
CA MET A 65 10.48 -3.08 -16.89
C MET A 65 9.22 -3.91 -16.68
N MET A 66 8.24 -3.37 -15.94
CA MET A 66 7.00 -4.07 -15.64
C MET A 66 6.10 -4.24 -16.88
N GLU A 67 6.05 -3.24 -17.76
CA GLU A 67 5.35 -3.32 -19.05
C GLU A 67 5.93 -4.46 -19.90
N ARG A 68 7.26 -4.50 -20.09
CA ARG A 68 7.94 -5.60 -20.80
C ARG A 68 7.65 -6.97 -20.18
N TYR A 69 7.59 -7.06 -18.86
CA TYR A 69 7.20 -8.30 -18.18
C TYR A 69 5.75 -8.68 -18.47
N PHE A 70 4.81 -7.75 -18.34
CA PHE A 70 3.40 -8.06 -18.53
C PHE A 70 3.02 -8.31 -19.99
N GLU A 71 3.76 -7.76 -20.95
CA GLU A 71 3.69 -8.09 -22.38
C GLU A 71 4.13 -9.52 -22.69
N SER A 72 4.88 -10.17 -21.80
CA SER A 72 5.31 -11.55 -22.01
C SER A 72 4.12 -12.50 -22.08
N PRO A 73 4.23 -13.62 -22.84
CA PRO A 73 3.15 -14.59 -22.98
C PRO A 73 2.61 -15.08 -21.64
N ALA A 74 1.31 -15.37 -21.57
CA ALA A 74 0.67 -15.85 -20.35
C ALA A 74 1.38 -17.09 -19.78
N GLU A 75 1.79 -18.04 -20.63
CA GLU A 75 2.53 -19.24 -20.23
C GLU A 75 3.87 -18.92 -19.53
N PHE A 76 4.56 -17.86 -19.97
CA PHE A 76 5.79 -17.42 -19.33
C PHE A 76 5.48 -16.84 -17.95
N LYS A 77 4.50 -15.94 -17.85
CA LYS A 77 4.11 -15.29 -16.59
C LYS A 77 3.68 -16.33 -15.55
N ARG A 78 2.87 -17.30 -15.95
CA ARG A 78 2.33 -18.34 -15.06
C ARG A 78 3.39 -19.21 -14.38
N ARG A 79 4.61 -19.32 -14.93
CA ARG A 79 5.74 -20.01 -14.27
C ARG A 79 6.18 -19.36 -12.96
N GLN A 80 5.85 -18.07 -12.77
CA GLN A 80 6.15 -17.33 -11.55
C GLN A 80 5.04 -17.38 -10.49
N GLU A 81 3.97 -18.14 -10.72
CA GLU A 81 2.90 -18.31 -9.74
C GLU A 81 3.38 -19.09 -8.51
N ARG A 82 2.89 -18.73 -7.32
CA ARG A 82 3.07 -19.49 -6.07
C ARG A 82 1.73 -19.60 -5.34
N PRO A 83 0.78 -20.42 -5.86
CA PRO A 83 -0.54 -20.56 -5.25
C PRO A 83 -0.48 -21.09 -3.82
N GLY A 84 0.46 -22.03 -3.55
CA GLY A 84 0.69 -22.56 -2.20
C GLY A 84 1.25 -21.55 -1.19
N LEU A 85 1.59 -20.32 -1.63
CA LEU A 85 2.01 -19.21 -0.79
C LEU A 85 1.00 -18.05 -0.85
N HIS A 86 -0.28 -18.36 -1.10
CA HIS A 86 -1.38 -17.37 -1.18
C HIS A 86 -1.10 -16.23 -2.16
N TYR A 87 -0.31 -16.51 -3.20
CA TYR A 87 0.15 -15.52 -4.18
C TYR A 87 0.86 -14.30 -3.56
N GLN A 88 1.49 -14.47 -2.40
CA GLN A 88 2.22 -13.42 -1.67
C GLN A 88 3.65 -13.19 -2.19
N VAL A 89 4.08 -13.95 -3.20
CA VAL A 89 5.31 -13.74 -3.97
C VAL A 89 5.07 -14.16 -5.42
N GLY A 90 5.70 -13.46 -6.36
CA GLY A 90 5.57 -13.77 -7.78
C GLY A 90 4.24 -13.28 -8.37
N VAL A 91 3.79 -13.89 -9.47
CA VAL A 91 2.63 -13.40 -10.22
C VAL A 91 1.31 -13.98 -9.71
N THR A 92 0.26 -13.16 -9.71
CA THR A 92 -1.14 -13.58 -9.67
C THR A 92 -1.79 -13.26 -11.01
N PRO A 93 -2.33 -14.27 -11.72
CA PRO A 93 -3.10 -14.04 -12.94
C PRO A 93 -4.41 -13.31 -12.68
N GLU A 94 -4.97 -12.75 -13.75
CA GLU A 94 -6.36 -12.30 -13.73
C GLU A 94 -7.32 -13.45 -13.40
N GLY A 95 -8.48 -13.10 -12.84
CA GLY A 95 -9.51 -14.08 -12.50
C GLY A 95 -9.35 -14.73 -11.13
N VAL A 96 -8.23 -14.50 -10.43
CA VAL A 96 -7.94 -15.12 -9.13
C VAL A 96 -8.49 -14.30 -7.96
N GLU A 97 -8.28 -12.98 -7.96
CA GLU A 97 -8.78 -12.09 -6.92
C GLU A 97 -10.24 -11.70 -7.13
N VAL A 98 -11.01 -11.66 -6.05
CA VAL A 98 -12.38 -11.13 -6.07
C VAL A 98 -12.39 -9.74 -5.45
N PRO A 99 -12.97 -8.72 -6.13
CA PRO A 99 -13.11 -7.38 -5.55
C PRO A 99 -13.87 -7.41 -4.22
N ARG A 100 -13.37 -6.67 -3.22
CA ARG A 100 -14.05 -6.56 -1.91
C ARG A 100 -15.48 -6.05 -2.03
N SER A 101 -15.75 -5.19 -3.00
CA SER A 101 -17.09 -4.67 -3.30
C SER A 101 -18.11 -5.77 -3.63
N LEU A 102 -17.67 -6.97 -4.00
CA LEU A 102 -18.55 -8.11 -4.27
C LEU A 102 -18.78 -9.06 -3.09
N VAL A 103 -17.93 -9.00 -2.06
CA VAL A 103 -17.92 -9.99 -0.96
C VAL A 103 -18.06 -9.38 0.43
N ASP A 104 -17.82 -8.07 0.58
CA ASP A 104 -17.90 -7.35 1.84
C ASP A 104 -19.24 -6.60 1.96
N GLU A 105 -20.11 -7.06 2.86
CA GLU A 105 -21.45 -6.51 3.04
C GLU A 105 -21.43 -5.05 3.51
N GLU A 106 -20.50 -4.69 4.41
CA GLU A 106 -20.36 -3.31 4.90
C GLU A 106 -19.95 -2.37 3.77
N MET A 107 -19.03 -2.80 2.91
CA MET A 107 -18.64 -2.06 1.72
C MET A 107 -19.81 -1.89 0.77
N GLN A 108 -20.59 -2.95 0.53
CA GLN A 108 -21.77 -2.88 -0.33
C GLN A 108 -22.82 -1.89 0.20
N GLU A 109 -23.04 -1.84 1.51
CA GLU A 109 -23.91 -0.85 2.14
C GLU A 109 -23.41 0.58 1.92
N LYS A 110 -22.11 0.83 2.14
CA LYS A 110 -21.50 2.14 1.90
C LYS A 110 -21.65 2.57 0.44
N LEU A 111 -21.40 1.68 -0.51
CA LEU A 111 -21.57 1.95 -1.95
C LEU A 111 -23.02 2.28 -2.30
N ARG A 112 -23.99 1.52 -1.78
CA ARG A 112 -25.43 1.78 -2.00
C ARG A 112 -25.87 3.13 -1.44
N ALA A 113 -25.24 3.60 -0.38
CA ALA A 113 -25.54 4.89 0.25
C ALA A 113 -24.92 6.11 -0.48
N MET A 114 -23.96 5.91 -1.40
CA MET A 114 -23.34 7.01 -2.15
C MET A 114 -24.34 7.67 -3.11
N PRO A 115 -24.22 8.98 -3.40
CA PRO A 115 -24.99 9.61 -4.47
C PRO A 115 -24.74 8.92 -5.81
N LYS A 116 -25.78 8.75 -6.65
CA LYS A 116 -25.72 7.95 -7.88
C LYS A 116 -24.62 8.39 -8.84
N GLU A 117 -24.33 9.68 -8.89
CA GLU A 117 -23.27 10.28 -9.70
C GLU A 117 -21.84 9.90 -9.24
N PHE A 118 -21.70 9.43 -7.99
CA PHE A 118 -20.44 9.00 -7.39
C PHE A 118 -20.39 7.50 -7.12
N GLN A 119 -21.48 6.77 -7.38
CA GLN A 119 -21.49 5.31 -7.27
C GLN A 119 -20.60 4.70 -8.35
N PRO A 120 -19.61 3.87 -7.98
CA PRO A 120 -18.81 3.16 -8.97
C PRO A 120 -19.68 2.11 -9.69
N ALA A 121 -19.24 1.71 -10.88
CA ALA A 121 -19.87 0.59 -11.57
C ALA A 121 -19.60 -0.70 -10.77
N THR A 122 -20.62 -1.50 -10.54
CA THR A 122 -20.46 -2.79 -9.85
C THR A 122 -19.71 -3.77 -10.75
N PRO A 123 -18.60 -4.37 -10.28
CA PRO A 123 -17.90 -5.41 -11.05
C PRO A 123 -18.78 -6.64 -11.28
N GLU A 124 -18.60 -7.34 -12.41
CA GLU A 124 -19.39 -8.53 -12.77
C GLU A 124 -18.65 -9.86 -12.51
N GLY A 125 -17.57 -9.83 -11.74
CA GLY A 125 -16.78 -11.03 -11.42
C GLY A 125 -15.38 -10.72 -10.88
N PRO A 126 -14.49 -11.73 -10.88
CA PRO A 126 -13.11 -11.57 -10.45
C PRO A 126 -12.35 -10.47 -11.24
N ASP A 127 -11.32 -9.92 -10.60
CA ASP A 127 -10.52 -8.84 -11.15
C ASP A 127 -9.83 -9.24 -12.47
N ARG A 128 -9.97 -8.38 -13.48
CA ARG A 128 -9.28 -8.49 -14.78
C ARG A 128 -7.92 -7.81 -14.74
N LYS A 129 -7.11 -8.17 -13.74
CA LYS A 129 -5.77 -7.59 -13.52
C LYS A 129 -4.75 -8.68 -13.26
N TRP A 130 -3.54 -8.47 -13.74
CA TRP A 130 -2.38 -9.26 -13.34
C TRP A 130 -1.63 -8.48 -12.25
N ARG A 131 -1.19 -9.17 -11.21
CA ARG A 131 -0.44 -8.57 -10.09
C ARG A 131 0.87 -9.31 -9.91
N TYR A 132 1.94 -8.59 -9.58
CA TYR A 132 3.22 -9.19 -9.20
C TYR A 132 3.58 -8.75 -7.79
N MET A 133 3.76 -9.71 -6.88
CA MET A 133 4.10 -9.45 -5.49
C MET A 133 5.61 -9.59 -5.29
N TRP A 134 6.24 -8.50 -4.87
CA TRP A 134 7.65 -8.42 -4.56
C TRP A 134 7.83 -7.92 -3.13
N ARG A 135 8.81 -8.49 -2.42
CA ARG A 135 9.12 -8.12 -1.05
C ARG A 135 10.38 -7.29 -1.01
N VAL A 136 10.26 -6.10 -0.44
CA VAL A 136 11.36 -5.15 -0.28
C VAL A 136 11.84 -5.20 1.16
N GLY A 137 13.16 -5.18 1.34
CA GLY A 137 13.78 -5.13 2.67
C GLY A 137 14.05 -6.50 3.31
N PRO A 138 14.79 -6.49 4.45
CA PRO A 138 15.18 -7.71 5.14
C PRO A 138 13.97 -8.49 5.67
N ARG A 139 14.14 -9.79 5.91
CA ARG A 139 13.15 -10.65 6.56
C ARG A 139 13.64 -11.06 7.96
N PRO A 140 12.74 -11.20 8.95
CA PRO A 140 13.10 -11.81 10.22
C PRO A 140 13.65 -13.22 10.02
N SER A 141 14.75 -13.55 10.68
CA SER A 141 15.33 -14.91 10.61
C SER A 141 14.52 -15.93 11.41
N ASP A 142 13.75 -15.48 12.40
CA ASP A 142 12.85 -16.31 13.21
C ASP A 142 11.45 -15.67 13.20
N THR A 143 10.45 -16.41 12.73
CA THR A 143 9.06 -15.97 12.66
C THR A 143 8.09 -17.15 12.64
N ARG A 144 6.90 -16.94 13.21
CA ARG A 144 5.78 -17.89 13.10
C ARG A 144 5.15 -17.90 11.71
N PHE A 145 5.42 -16.89 10.87
CA PHE A 145 4.79 -16.68 9.57
C PHE A 145 5.77 -16.92 8.42
N GLN A 146 6.33 -18.13 8.33
CA GLN A 146 7.40 -18.46 7.36
C GLN A 146 6.98 -18.29 5.89
N GLU A 147 5.70 -18.53 5.57
CA GLU A 147 5.13 -18.28 4.24
C GLU A 147 5.18 -16.78 3.87
N LEU A 148 5.06 -15.90 4.87
CA LEU A 148 5.24 -14.45 4.71
C LEU A 148 6.72 -14.05 4.56
N ASN A 149 7.65 -15.01 4.67
CA ASN A 149 9.10 -14.84 4.49
C ASN A 149 9.69 -15.61 3.29
N SER A 150 8.91 -16.34 2.50
CA SER A 150 9.36 -16.98 1.26
C SER A 150 10.19 -16.07 0.33
N GLU A 151 11.17 -16.69 -0.34
CA GLU A 151 12.08 -16.03 -1.27
C GLU A 151 11.35 -15.38 -2.45
N PRO A 152 11.79 -14.18 -2.89
CA PRO A 152 11.23 -13.53 -4.06
C PRO A 152 11.44 -14.35 -5.33
N VAL A 153 10.46 -14.31 -6.23
CA VAL A 153 10.58 -14.89 -7.57
C VAL A 153 11.24 -13.86 -8.49
N ILE A 154 12.24 -14.26 -9.28
CA ILE A 154 12.85 -13.43 -10.31
C ILE A 154 12.50 -14.05 -11.68
N PRO A 155 11.83 -13.32 -12.58
CA PRO A 155 11.54 -13.82 -13.92
C PRO A 155 12.81 -14.04 -14.74
N GLU A 156 12.90 -15.17 -15.44
CA GLU A 156 14.00 -15.45 -16.36
C GLU A 156 14.05 -14.39 -17.47
N GLY A 157 15.24 -13.94 -17.85
CA GLY A 157 15.42 -12.89 -18.86
C GLY A 157 15.31 -11.45 -18.33
N PHE A 158 15.12 -11.26 -17.02
CA PHE A 158 15.09 -9.94 -16.36
C PHE A 158 16.24 -9.79 -15.36
N PRO A 159 17.50 -9.61 -15.82
CA PRO A 159 18.67 -9.54 -14.94
C PRO A 159 18.61 -8.38 -13.93
N ASP A 160 18.01 -7.25 -14.32
CA ASP A 160 17.89 -6.05 -13.48
C ASP A 160 16.65 -6.05 -12.57
N TRP A 161 15.86 -7.14 -12.56
CA TRP A 161 14.59 -7.23 -11.84
C TRP A 161 14.73 -6.83 -10.38
N LYS A 162 15.61 -7.52 -9.65
CA LYS A 162 15.81 -7.29 -8.22
C LYS A 162 16.25 -5.85 -7.93
N ASN A 163 17.22 -5.34 -8.68
CA ASN A 163 17.73 -3.97 -8.47
C ASN A 163 16.62 -2.93 -8.71
N THR A 164 15.85 -3.09 -9.78
CA THR A 164 14.78 -2.15 -10.15
C THR A 164 13.63 -2.20 -9.14
N MET A 165 13.17 -3.40 -8.76
CA MET A 165 12.10 -3.59 -7.78
C MET A 165 12.51 -3.07 -6.40
N ASP A 166 13.72 -3.36 -5.94
CA ASP A 166 14.21 -2.90 -4.65
C ASP A 166 14.43 -1.39 -4.64
N SER A 167 15.07 -0.82 -5.68
CA SER A 167 15.31 0.62 -5.76
C SER A 167 14.00 1.43 -5.72
N TRP A 168 13.00 1.01 -6.50
CA TRP A 168 11.67 1.63 -6.49
C TRP A 168 10.96 1.40 -5.15
N GLY A 169 11.04 0.18 -4.62
CA GLY A 169 10.50 -0.20 -3.32
C GLY A 169 11.01 0.65 -2.17
N TYR A 170 12.34 0.82 -2.07
CA TYR A 170 12.96 1.63 -1.02
C TYR A 170 12.57 3.11 -1.11
N LYS A 171 12.41 3.66 -2.32
CA LYS A 171 11.89 5.03 -2.50
C LYS A 171 10.48 5.19 -1.90
N MET A 172 9.59 4.25 -2.21
CA MET A 172 8.24 4.23 -1.61
C MET A 172 8.29 4.06 -0.09
N ILE A 173 9.12 3.16 0.44
CA ILE A 173 9.30 2.98 1.89
C ILE A 173 9.73 4.29 2.55
N SER A 174 10.78 4.93 2.02
CA SER A 174 11.33 6.17 2.56
C SER A 174 10.33 7.33 2.53
N ALA A 175 9.47 7.42 1.50
CA ALA A 175 8.41 8.42 1.46
C ALA A 175 7.37 8.16 2.57
N ILE A 176 6.92 6.92 2.72
CA ILE A 176 5.90 6.56 3.71
C ILE A 176 6.48 6.65 5.14
N GLU A 177 7.77 6.42 5.36
CA GLU A 177 8.43 6.66 6.66
C GLU A 177 8.32 8.12 7.08
N VAL A 178 8.64 9.05 6.18
CA VAL A 178 8.50 10.50 6.44
C VAL A 178 7.04 10.85 6.75
N VAL A 179 6.09 10.34 5.96
CA VAL A 179 4.65 10.56 6.21
C VAL A 179 4.23 10.02 7.57
N ALA A 180 4.72 8.84 7.96
CA ALA A 180 4.41 8.25 9.26
C ALA A 180 4.98 9.08 10.41
N GLU A 181 6.19 9.63 10.29
CA GLU A 181 6.75 10.54 11.29
C GLU A 181 5.95 11.85 11.39
N MET A 182 5.64 12.47 10.25
CA MET A 182 4.83 13.69 10.18
C MET A 182 3.45 13.48 10.79
N ALA A 183 2.81 12.34 10.50
CA ALA A 183 1.54 11.96 11.09
C ALA A 183 1.65 11.79 12.60
N ALA A 184 2.66 11.06 13.09
CA ALA A 184 2.85 10.87 14.52
C ALA A 184 3.00 12.22 15.25
N ILE A 185 3.85 13.11 14.73
CA ILE A 185 4.04 14.46 15.27
C ILE A 185 2.74 15.27 15.25
N GLY A 186 1.99 15.23 14.16
CA GLY A 186 0.75 16.00 14.03
C GLY A 186 -0.39 15.48 14.93
N PHE A 187 -0.37 14.20 15.29
CA PHE A 187 -1.21 13.62 16.35
C PHE A 187 -0.67 13.89 17.76
N GLY A 188 0.46 14.57 17.92
CA GLY A 188 1.06 14.84 19.23
C GLY A 188 1.73 13.63 19.86
N LEU A 189 2.11 12.64 19.05
CA LEU A 189 2.91 11.48 19.46
C LEU A 189 4.41 11.72 19.19
N PRO A 190 5.31 10.95 19.83
CA PRO A 190 6.70 10.87 19.42
C PRO A 190 6.83 10.53 17.92
N LYS A 191 7.80 11.12 17.22
CA LYS A 191 7.96 10.96 15.77
C LYS A 191 8.05 9.49 15.32
N ASP A 192 8.59 8.63 16.18
CA ASP A 192 8.81 7.22 15.91
C ASP A 192 7.64 6.33 16.30
N ALA A 193 6.55 6.89 16.83
CA ALA A 193 5.40 6.11 17.30
C ALA A 193 4.78 5.22 16.22
N PHE A 194 4.80 5.66 14.95
CA PHE A 194 4.28 4.86 13.83
C PHE A 194 5.37 4.12 13.05
N THR A 195 6.58 4.67 12.94
CA THR A 195 7.68 4.03 12.19
C THR A 195 8.29 2.85 12.96
N SER A 196 8.32 2.89 14.30
CA SER A 196 8.78 1.79 15.14
C SER A 196 7.89 0.56 15.09
N LEU A 197 6.60 0.74 14.77
CA LEU A 197 5.63 -0.34 14.69
C LEU A 197 5.37 -0.76 13.24
N MET A 198 5.64 0.09 12.24
CA MET A 198 5.40 -0.14 10.81
C MET A 198 3.92 -0.36 10.41
N LYS A 199 3.04 0.66 10.53
CA LYS A 199 1.91 0.93 9.59
C LYS A 199 0.77 -0.11 9.44
N GLN A 200 -0.02 -0.25 10.51
CA GLN A 200 -1.48 -0.53 10.44
C GLN A 200 -2.23 0.60 11.17
N ILE A 201 -2.21 1.79 10.56
CA ILE A 201 -2.53 3.05 11.25
C ILE A 201 -3.92 3.09 11.87
N GLU A 202 -4.93 2.48 11.25
CA GLU A 202 -6.29 2.44 11.80
C GLU A 202 -6.32 1.74 13.16
N TRP A 203 -5.66 0.59 13.27
CA TRP A 203 -5.56 -0.16 14.51
C TRP A 203 -4.75 0.59 15.58
N LEU A 204 -3.66 1.22 15.16
CA LEU A 204 -2.77 1.99 16.05
C LEU A 204 -3.43 3.29 16.56
N THR A 205 -4.41 3.82 15.83
CA THR A 205 -5.13 5.07 16.15
C THR A 205 -6.53 4.84 16.72
N ALA A 206 -6.91 3.59 17.01
CA ALA A 206 -8.26 3.23 17.45
C ALA A 206 -9.38 3.78 16.53
N GLY A 207 -9.14 3.79 15.22
CA GLY A 207 -10.11 4.24 14.23
C GLY A 207 -10.18 5.76 14.03
N GLU A 208 -9.29 6.55 14.64
CA GLU A 208 -9.22 7.98 14.33
C GLU A 208 -8.75 8.22 12.89
N CYS A 209 -7.80 7.41 12.39
CA CYS A 209 -7.50 7.32 10.96
C CYS A 209 -8.18 6.08 10.37
N ILE A 210 -9.23 6.26 9.58
CA ILE A 210 -9.87 5.14 8.89
C ILE A 210 -9.14 4.78 7.60
N ALA A 211 -9.14 3.51 7.23
CA ALA A 211 -8.66 3.08 5.92
C ALA A 211 -9.51 3.69 4.79
N GLY A 212 -8.86 4.43 3.88
CA GLY A 212 -9.52 5.00 2.71
C GLY A 212 -9.93 3.92 1.70
N MET A 213 -11.21 3.93 1.32
CA MET A 213 -11.71 3.07 0.23
C MET A 213 -11.33 3.66 -1.12
N HIS A 214 -10.73 2.84 -1.98
CA HIS A 214 -10.34 3.24 -3.32
C HIS A 214 -10.54 2.09 -4.31
N GLU A 215 -10.95 2.43 -5.53
CA GLU A 215 -11.18 1.47 -6.61
C GLU A 215 -10.60 2.03 -7.91
N VAL A 216 -10.10 1.14 -8.76
CA VAL A 216 -9.61 1.49 -10.09
C VAL A 216 -10.70 1.21 -11.11
N VAL A 217 -11.20 2.26 -11.76
CA VAL A 217 -12.28 2.15 -12.75
C VAL A 217 -11.81 2.56 -14.14
N VAL A 218 -12.44 1.98 -15.17
CA VAL A 218 -12.25 2.40 -16.56
C VAL A 218 -13.17 3.59 -16.83
N THR A 219 -12.58 4.72 -17.21
CA THR A 219 -13.31 5.94 -17.56
C THR A 219 -13.23 6.22 -19.06
N ASN A 220 -14.00 7.19 -19.56
CA ASN A 220 -13.86 7.65 -20.95
C ASN A 220 -12.42 8.11 -21.26
N ARG A 221 -11.75 8.78 -20.32
CA ARG A 221 -10.33 9.16 -20.46
C ARG A 221 -9.42 7.94 -20.56
N THR A 222 -9.72 6.87 -19.84
CA THR A 222 -8.99 5.60 -19.95
C THR A 222 -9.14 5.01 -21.35
N ILE A 223 -10.37 5.03 -21.92
CA ILE A 223 -10.65 4.56 -23.28
C ILE A 223 -9.91 5.40 -24.33
N GLU A 224 -9.89 6.72 -24.17
CA GLU A 224 -9.14 7.63 -25.04
C GLU A 224 -7.63 7.36 -24.98
N ALA A 225 -7.07 7.14 -23.77
CA ALA A 225 -5.67 6.79 -23.60
C ALA A 225 -5.31 5.46 -24.28
N ILE A 226 -6.19 4.45 -24.20
CA ILE A 226 -6.01 3.17 -24.90
C ILE A 226 -5.99 3.38 -26.42
N LYS A 227 -6.92 4.17 -26.98
CA LYS A 227 -6.97 4.47 -28.42
C LYS A 227 -5.68 5.15 -28.87
N LEU A 228 -5.22 6.16 -28.14
CA LEU A 228 -3.98 6.87 -28.45
C LEU A 228 -2.75 5.95 -28.38
N ALA A 229 -2.65 5.12 -27.33
CA ALA A 229 -1.56 4.15 -27.20
C ALA A 229 -1.55 3.13 -28.36
N THR A 230 -2.74 2.69 -28.79
CA THR A 230 -2.91 1.81 -29.96
C THR A 230 -2.41 2.48 -31.24
N GLU A 231 -2.80 3.73 -31.51
CA GLU A 231 -2.35 4.49 -32.67
C GLU A 231 -0.83 4.71 -32.69
N GLN A 232 -0.22 4.82 -31.51
CA GLN A 232 1.22 5.01 -31.33
C GLN A 232 2.01 3.70 -31.27
N ASN A 233 1.35 2.54 -31.39
CA ASN A 233 1.95 1.22 -31.23
C ASN A 233 2.74 1.08 -29.90
N ARG A 234 2.17 1.62 -28.82
CA ARG A 234 2.70 1.52 -27.45
C ARG A 234 2.04 0.37 -26.69
N SER A 235 2.65 -0.03 -25.56
CA SER A 235 2.04 -0.97 -24.62
C SER A 235 0.64 -0.52 -24.22
N LEU A 236 -0.29 -1.47 -24.13
CA LEU A 236 -1.63 -1.24 -23.58
C LEU A 236 -1.70 -1.59 -22.08
N TRP A 237 -0.61 -2.10 -21.50
CA TRP A 237 -0.54 -2.39 -20.07
C TRP A 237 -0.47 -1.09 -19.27
N ARG A 238 -1.52 -0.82 -18.49
CA ARG A 238 -1.48 0.23 -17.46
C ARG A 238 -0.86 -0.35 -16.19
N VAL A 239 0.39 -0.03 -15.92
CA VAL A 239 1.09 -0.46 -14.70
C VAL A 239 0.87 0.52 -13.56
N SER A 240 0.62 -0.01 -12.36
CA SER A 240 0.69 0.74 -11.10
C SER A 240 1.50 -0.05 -10.08
N SER A 241 2.32 0.64 -9.29
CA SER A 241 3.08 0.06 -8.19
C SER A 241 2.46 0.46 -6.85
N THR A 242 1.93 -0.52 -6.15
CA THR A 242 1.38 -0.34 -4.80
C THR A 242 2.35 -0.95 -3.79
N LEU A 243 2.74 -0.19 -2.78
CA LEU A 243 3.52 -0.70 -1.65
C LEU A 243 2.62 -0.86 -0.43
N PHE A 244 2.51 -2.10 0.05
CA PHE A 244 1.89 -2.41 1.33
C PHE A 244 2.97 -2.51 2.40
N SER A 245 3.08 -1.49 3.24
CA SER A 245 3.94 -1.53 4.42
C SER A 245 3.17 -2.15 5.58
N HIS A 246 3.74 -3.16 6.23
CA HIS A 246 3.10 -3.90 7.31
C HIS A 246 3.95 -3.89 8.57
N VAL A 247 3.26 -4.04 9.71
CA VAL A 247 3.90 -4.26 11.00
C VAL A 247 4.51 -5.66 10.93
N ALA A 248 5.67 -5.85 11.57
CA ALA A 248 6.31 -7.16 11.60
C ALA A 248 5.29 -8.21 12.07
N SER A 249 5.19 -9.35 11.38
CA SER A 249 4.08 -10.29 11.56
C SER A 249 3.92 -10.78 13.01
N ASP A 250 5.02 -10.89 13.75
CA ASP A 250 5.03 -11.31 15.16
C ASP A 250 4.75 -10.17 16.15
N ALA A 251 4.75 -8.91 15.72
CA ALA A 251 4.42 -7.78 16.58
C ALA A 251 2.90 -7.68 16.82
N VAL A 252 2.57 -7.16 18.00
CA VAL A 252 1.18 -7.03 18.46
C VAL A 252 0.64 -5.67 18.08
N LEU A 253 -0.48 -5.66 17.36
CA LEU A 253 -1.28 -4.48 17.04
C LEU A 253 -2.15 -4.11 18.21
N LYS A 254 -2.08 -2.85 18.61
CA LYS A 254 -2.94 -2.23 19.63
C LYS A 254 -2.96 -0.71 19.48
N PRO A 255 -4.01 -0.02 19.94
CA PRO A 255 -4.03 1.42 20.02
C PRO A 255 -2.83 2.00 20.79
N LEU A 256 -2.30 3.13 20.32
CA LEU A 256 -1.09 3.76 20.87
C LEU A 256 -1.39 5.06 21.61
N GLY A 257 -0.56 5.35 22.62
CA GLY A 257 -0.62 6.62 23.35
C GLY A 257 -2.04 6.94 23.84
N HIS A 258 -2.50 8.16 23.58
CA HIS A 258 -3.83 8.62 23.97
C HIS A 258 -4.96 7.92 23.20
N PHE A 259 -4.70 7.27 22.06
CA PHE A 259 -5.73 6.51 21.35
C PHE A 259 -6.19 5.27 22.12
N ALA A 260 -5.36 4.73 23.02
CA ALA A 260 -5.76 3.63 23.91
C ALA A 260 -6.83 4.04 24.93
N GLU A 261 -6.99 5.34 25.17
CA GLU A 261 -8.02 5.91 26.06
C GLU A 261 -9.31 6.25 25.30
N SER A 262 -9.32 6.09 23.96
CA SER A 262 -10.50 6.33 23.13
C SER A 262 -11.65 5.39 23.49
N PRO A 263 -12.91 5.86 23.51
CA PRO A 263 -14.07 4.97 23.63
C PRO A 263 -14.13 3.88 22.55
N LEU A 264 -13.51 4.13 21.39
CA LEU A 264 -13.44 3.18 20.28
C LEU A 264 -12.33 2.14 20.44
N ALA A 265 -11.40 2.30 21.38
CA ALA A 265 -10.27 1.39 21.56
C ALA A 265 -10.71 -0.08 21.78
N SER A 266 -11.88 -0.27 22.40
CA SER A 266 -12.49 -1.60 22.59
C SER A 266 -12.79 -2.35 21.28
N LYS A 267 -12.95 -1.64 20.15
CA LYS A 267 -13.15 -2.23 18.82
C LYS A 267 -11.85 -2.72 18.17
N TYR A 268 -10.70 -2.33 18.71
CA TYR A 268 -9.36 -2.63 18.18
C TYR A 268 -8.56 -3.45 19.20
N PRO A 269 -8.95 -4.71 19.49
CA PRO A 269 -8.29 -5.54 20.49
C PRO A 269 -6.83 -5.85 20.11
N SER A 270 -6.03 -6.29 21.08
CA SER A 270 -4.66 -6.72 20.77
C SER A 270 -4.66 -7.97 19.87
N MET A 271 -3.93 -7.94 18.75
CA MET A 271 -3.77 -9.11 17.85
C MET A 271 -2.40 -9.13 17.18
N CYS A 272 -1.91 -10.29 16.71
CA CYS A 272 -0.65 -10.32 15.95
C CYS A 272 -0.86 -9.75 14.55
N ALA A 273 0.12 -9.00 14.02
CA ALA A 273 0.02 -8.40 12.70
C ALA A 273 -0.12 -9.46 11.57
N GLY A 274 0.54 -10.61 11.70
CA GLY A 274 0.43 -11.70 10.74
C GLY A 274 -0.97 -12.33 10.72
N GLU A 275 -1.62 -12.43 11.88
CA GLU A 275 -3.01 -12.91 11.98
C GLU A 275 -3.98 -11.95 11.29
N PHE A 276 -3.76 -10.64 11.43
CA PHE A 276 -4.52 -9.61 10.74
C PHE A 276 -4.37 -9.75 9.22
N VAL A 277 -3.13 -9.86 8.72
CA VAL A 277 -2.87 -10.05 7.28
C VAL A 277 -3.57 -11.30 6.75
N GLU A 278 -3.50 -12.40 7.47
CA GLU A 278 -4.19 -13.63 7.09
C GLU A 278 -5.72 -13.48 7.01
N GLN A 279 -6.33 -12.72 7.92
CA GLN A 279 -7.77 -12.43 7.87
C GLN A 279 -8.10 -11.59 6.63
N GLU A 280 -7.32 -10.55 6.35
CA GLU A 280 -7.50 -9.67 5.19
C GLU A 280 -7.36 -10.40 3.85
N LEU A 281 -6.45 -11.38 3.77
CA LEU A 281 -6.27 -12.24 2.59
C LEU A 281 -7.43 -13.23 2.38
N ALA A 282 -8.06 -13.68 3.47
CA ALA A 282 -9.21 -14.56 3.39
C ALA A 282 -10.44 -13.86 2.79
N VAL A 283 -10.66 -12.58 3.13
CA VAL A 283 -11.78 -11.77 2.59
C VAL A 283 -11.75 -11.71 1.06
N ILE A 284 -10.56 -11.67 0.46
CA ILE A 284 -10.37 -11.55 -1.01
C ILE A 284 -10.03 -12.87 -1.70
N ASN A 285 -10.34 -14.00 -1.06
CA ASN A 285 -10.18 -15.35 -1.62
C ASN A 285 -8.72 -15.73 -1.98
N LEU A 286 -7.73 -15.12 -1.31
CA LEU A 286 -6.31 -15.49 -1.49
C LEU A 286 -5.84 -16.53 -0.45
N LYS A 287 -6.51 -16.59 0.72
CA LYS A 287 -6.30 -17.68 1.67
C LYS A 287 -7.06 -18.91 1.19
N GLY A 288 -6.35 -19.90 0.66
CA GLY A 288 -6.97 -21.16 0.25
C GLY A 288 -7.70 -21.83 1.42
N ASN A 289 -8.82 -22.49 1.14
CA ASN A 289 -9.35 -23.49 2.06
C ASN A 289 -8.20 -24.44 2.37
N LYS A 290 -7.92 -24.70 3.65
CA LYS A 290 -6.95 -25.72 4.05
C LYS A 290 -7.31 -27.00 3.31
N GLY A 291 -6.60 -27.29 2.22
CA GLY A 291 -6.54 -28.63 1.69
C GLY A 291 -5.88 -29.44 2.78
N GLU A 292 -6.62 -30.40 3.31
CA GLU A 292 -5.99 -31.50 4.04
C GLU A 292 -4.84 -32.07 3.18
N PRO A 293 -3.75 -32.51 3.82
CA PRO A 293 -2.52 -32.93 3.14
C PRO A 293 -2.73 -33.97 2.04
#